data_AF-Q2QAW4-F1
#
_entry.id   AF-Q2QAW4-F1
#
_cell.length_a   1.000
_cell.length_b   1.000
_cell.length_c   1.000
_cell.angle_alpha   90.00
_cell.angle_beta   90.00
_cell.angle_gamma   90.00
#
_symmetry.space_group_name_H-M   'P 1'
#
loop_
_entity.id
_entity.type
_entity.pdbx_description
1 polymer ?
#
loop_
_entity_poly.entity_id
_entity_poly.type
_entity_poly.pdbx_seq_one_letter_code
_entity_poly.pdbx_strand_id
1 'polypeptide(L)'
;SPLEVSTCVDSSCAHGACRPAINFVVELMYASAIFRITELVSLFQRRLLNFVEKAFVEDVIPILQVAFHCHLNQLLAQCVQRVARSDLDNISLEKELPYEVAENIKSLRHQSQPDDEPVVMAMDPVHEKRIRRIHKALDSDDVELVKLLLSESAGITLDDANALHYAAAYCDPKVLAEVLDLGLANVNLRNARGYTVLHLAAMRKEPSVIVALLTKGACASETTVDGQSAVTICRRLTRPKDYN
;
A
#
# COMPACT_ATOMS: atom_id res chain seq x y z
N SER A 1 -9.00 -10.99 22.43
CA SER A 1 -9.09 -9.53 22.21
C SER A 1 -10.53 -9.16 21.91
N PRO A 2 -11.02 -7.96 22.29
CA PRO A 2 -12.43 -7.60 22.09
C PRO A 2 -12.78 -7.56 20.61
N LEU A 3 -13.84 -8.26 20.20
CA LEU A 3 -14.18 -8.46 18.79
C LEU A 3 -14.44 -7.13 18.08
N GLU A 4 -15.07 -6.17 18.76
CA GLU A 4 -15.43 -4.85 18.22
C GLU A 4 -14.24 -4.04 17.70
N VAL A 5 -13.03 -4.29 18.20
CA VAL A 5 -11.81 -3.57 17.81
C VAL A 5 -10.78 -4.44 17.10
N SER A 6 -10.83 -5.76 17.27
CA SER A 6 -9.81 -6.69 16.75
C SER A 6 -10.30 -7.59 15.62
N THR A 7 -11.48 -7.33 15.05
CA THR A 7 -12.00 -8.04 13.87
C THR A 7 -12.46 -7.04 12.81
N CYS A 8 -12.60 -7.51 11.57
CA CYS A 8 -13.19 -6.74 10.49
C CYS A 8 -14.65 -7.14 10.27
N VAL A 9 -15.41 -6.28 9.59
CA VAL A 9 -16.85 -6.50 9.34
C VAL A 9 -17.14 -7.42 8.15
N ASP A 10 -16.11 -7.89 7.44
CA ASP A 10 -16.27 -8.86 6.36
C ASP A 10 -16.63 -10.24 6.93
N SER A 11 -17.85 -10.69 6.64
CA SER A 11 -18.37 -11.99 7.06
C SER A 11 -17.65 -13.19 6.44
N SER A 12 -16.93 -12.99 5.34
CA SER A 12 -16.13 -14.03 4.69
C SER A 12 -14.72 -14.15 5.28
N CYS A 13 -14.31 -13.21 6.13
CA CYS A 13 -12.99 -13.23 6.72
C CYS A 13 -12.90 -14.23 7.89
N ALA A 14 -11.88 -15.08 7.90
CA ALA A 14 -11.60 -16.00 9.02
C ALA A 14 -10.95 -15.29 10.24
N HIS A 15 -10.74 -13.98 10.16
CA HIS A 15 -10.11 -13.10 11.17
C HIS A 15 -8.73 -13.54 11.70
N GLY A 16 -8.08 -14.51 11.06
CA GLY A 16 -6.79 -15.07 11.51
C GLY A 16 -5.61 -14.10 11.43
N ALA A 17 -5.65 -13.12 10.51
CA ALA A 17 -4.65 -12.06 10.36
C ALA A 17 -5.24 -10.83 9.62
N CYS A 18 -6.49 -10.47 9.91
CA CYS A 18 -7.11 -9.29 9.29
C CYS A 18 -6.49 -7.98 9.81
N ARG A 19 -6.54 -6.90 9.02
CA ARG A 19 -5.97 -5.59 9.39
C ARG A 19 -6.38 -5.11 10.79
N PRO A 20 -7.67 -5.15 11.20
CA PRO A 20 -8.03 -4.79 12.57
C PRO A 20 -7.34 -5.61 13.66
N ALA A 21 -7.19 -6.92 13.45
CA ALA A 21 -6.51 -7.79 14.41
C ALA A 21 -5.02 -7.43 14.51
N ILE A 22 -4.38 -7.15 13.37
CA ILE A 22 -2.98 -6.72 13.31
C ILE A 22 -2.80 -5.38 14.00
N ASN A 23 -3.56 -4.35 13.59
CA ASN A 23 -3.46 -3.01 14.15
C ASN A 23 -3.68 -3.02 15.67
N PHE A 24 -4.65 -3.79 16.17
CA PHE A 24 -4.87 -3.93 17.61
C PHE A 24 -3.64 -4.48 18.34
N VAL A 25 -2.97 -5.50 17.79
CA VAL A 25 -1.75 -6.06 18.42
C VAL A 25 -0.56 -5.12 18.27
N VAL A 26 -0.46 -4.39 17.15
CA VAL A 26 0.56 -3.35 16.94
C VAL A 26 0.42 -2.22 17.97
N GLU A 27 -0.79 -1.71 18.20
CA GLU A 27 -1.07 -0.70 19.24
C GLU A 27 -0.67 -1.20 20.63
N LEU A 28 -1.04 -2.44 20.97
CA LEU A 28 -0.65 -3.06 22.24
C LEU A 28 0.86 -3.26 22.37
N MET A 29 1.54 -3.58 21.27
CA MET A 29 3.00 -3.70 21.25
C MET A 29 3.66 -2.35 21.55
N TYR A 30 3.25 -1.28 20.88
CA TYR A 30 3.77 0.07 21.16
C TYR A 30 3.55 0.46 22.62
N ALA A 31 2.33 0.30 23.14
CA ALA A 31 2.02 0.61 24.54
C ALA A 31 2.92 -0.20 25.49
N SER A 32 3.06 -1.51 25.27
CA SER A 32 3.88 -2.39 26.11
C SER A 32 5.35 -2.01 26.09
N ALA A 33 5.88 -1.64 24.91
CA ALA A 33 7.26 -1.18 24.77
C ALA A 33 7.49 0.16 25.49
N ILE A 34 6.57 1.11 25.36
CA ILE A 34 6.62 2.42 26.03
C ILE A 34 6.60 2.25 27.55
N PHE A 35 5.69 1.41 28.08
CA PHE A 35 5.58 1.14 29.53
C PHE A 35 6.60 0.11 30.03
N ARG A 36 7.48 -0.42 29.16
CA ARG A 36 8.53 -1.39 29.48
C ARG A 36 8.03 -2.69 30.13
N ILE A 37 6.88 -3.20 29.67
CA ILE A 37 6.30 -4.46 30.15
C ILE A 37 6.79 -5.61 29.27
N THR A 38 7.90 -6.25 29.66
CA THR A 38 8.66 -7.19 28.82
C THR A 38 7.92 -8.50 28.51
N GLU A 39 7.08 -8.97 29.44
CA GLU A 39 6.26 -10.16 29.24
C GLU A 39 5.23 -9.95 28.13
N LEU A 40 4.63 -8.76 28.09
CA LEU A 40 3.67 -8.38 27.06
C LEU A 40 4.35 -8.17 25.70
N VAL A 41 5.52 -7.53 25.67
CA VAL A 41 6.33 -7.41 24.45
C VAL A 41 6.62 -8.80 23.88
N SER A 42 7.08 -9.74 24.71
CA SER A 42 7.37 -11.11 24.29
C SER A 42 6.12 -11.84 23.76
N LEU A 43 4.98 -11.66 24.42
CA LEU A 43 3.70 -12.24 24.01
C LEU A 43 3.22 -11.68 22.67
N PHE A 44 3.24 -10.36 22.50
CA PHE A 44 2.79 -9.71 21.28
C PHE A 44 3.74 -9.96 20.12
N GLN A 45 5.05 -10.08 20.36
CA GLN A 45 6.01 -10.44 19.32
C GLN A 45 5.69 -11.80 18.71
N ARG A 46 5.40 -12.82 19.54
CA ARG A 46 4.97 -14.15 19.07
C ARG A 46 3.68 -14.08 18.25
N ARG A 47 2.73 -13.25 18.68
CA ARG A 47 1.46 -13.08 17.97
C ARG A 47 1.64 -12.38 16.62
N LEU A 48 2.49 -11.35 16.56
CA LEU A 48 2.83 -10.65 15.32
C LEU A 48 3.56 -11.58 14.34
N LEU A 49 4.51 -12.41 14.81
CA LEU A 49 5.17 -13.42 13.97
C LEU A 49 4.14 -14.32 13.27
N ASN A 50 3.13 -14.81 14.00
CA ASN A 50 2.06 -15.63 13.42
C ASN A 50 1.22 -14.91 12.35
N PHE A 51 1.13 -13.57 12.40
CA PHE A 51 0.42 -12.80 11.38
C PHE A 51 1.24 -12.63 10.10
N VAL A 52 2.57 -12.48 10.19
CA VAL A 52 3.45 -12.23 9.02
C VAL A 52 3.27 -13.28 7.92
N GLU A 53 3.06 -14.55 8.29
CA GLU A 53 2.88 -15.65 7.33
C GLU A 53 1.50 -15.67 6.67
N LYS A 54 0.48 -15.11 7.33
CA LYS A 54 -0.94 -15.24 6.93
C LYS A 54 -1.53 -13.97 6.33
N ALA A 55 -0.94 -12.82 6.64
CA ALA A 55 -1.43 -11.52 6.23
C ALA A 55 -1.09 -11.24 4.75
N PHE A 56 -1.86 -10.34 4.14
CA PHE A 56 -1.43 -9.68 2.90
C PHE A 56 -0.16 -8.89 3.13
N VAL A 57 0.60 -8.63 2.07
CA VAL A 57 1.90 -7.97 2.25
C VAL A 57 1.76 -6.53 2.72
N GLU A 58 0.72 -5.82 2.29
CA GLU A 58 0.34 -4.49 2.77
C GLU A 58 0.05 -4.51 4.29
N ASP A 59 -0.46 -5.63 4.78
CA ASP A 59 -0.78 -5.87 6.20
C ASP A 59 0.44 -6.26 7.04
N VAL A 60 1.56 -6.63 6.40
CA VAL A 60 2.85 -6.84 7.07
C VAL A 60 3.56 -5.52 7.37
N ILE A 61 3.30 -4.45 6.60
CA ILE A 61 3.93 -3.14 6.79
C ILE A 61 3.80 -2.57 8.23
N PRO A 62 2.61 -2.51 8.85
CA PRO A 62 2.50 -2.02 10.23
C PRO A 62 3.24 -2.93 11.24
N ILE A 63 3.33 -4.24 10.96
CA ILE A 63 4.08 -5.19 11.78
C ILE A 63 5.59 -4.91 11.67
N LEU A 64 6.06 -4.66 10.45
CA LEU A 64 7.43 -4.29 10.16
C LEU A 64 7.81 -2.98 10.86
N GLN A 65 6.97 -1.95 10.76
CA GLN A 65 7.20 -0.65 11.39
C GLN A 65 7.31 -0.79 12.91
N VAL A 66 6.38 -1.49 13.58
CA VAL A 66 6.50 -1.67 15.04
C VAL A 66 7.71 -2.51 15.42
N ALA A 67 8.07 -3.51 14.61
CA ALA A 67 9.27 -4.31 14.84
C ALA A 67 10.55 -3.45 14.75
N PHE A 68 10.61 -2.51 13.82
CA PHE A 68 11.70 -1.56 13.69
C PHE A 68 11.77 -0.60 14.89
N HIS A 69 10.67 0.09 15.21
CA HIS A 69 10.64 1.09 16.28
C HIS A 69 10.81 0.48 17.69
N CYS A 70 10.40 -0.77 17.89
CA CYS A 70 10.57 -1.48 19.16
C CYS A 70 11.82 -2.37 19.20
N HIS A 71 12.71 -2.29 18.19
CA HIS A 71 13.96 -3.07 18.10
C HIS A 71 13.77 -4.59 18.21
N LEU A 72 12.70 -5.11 17.63
CA LEU A 72 12.36 -6.54 17.63
C LEU A 72 13.04 -7.28 16.47
N ASN A 73 14.35 -7.47 16.57
CA ASN A 73 15.20 -7.94 15.47
C ASN A 73 14.70 -9.22 14.75
N GLN A 74 14.22 -10.22 15.50
CA GLN A 74 13.70 -11.45 14.89
C GLN A 74 12.43 -11.20 14.06
N LEU A 75 11.50 -10.40 14.58
CA LEU A 75 10.27 -10.06 13.87
C LEU A 75 10.57 -9.17 12.67
N LEU A 76 11.45 -8.19 12.83
CA LEU A 76 11.89 -7.31 11.74
C LEU A 76 12.50 -8.11 10.60
N ALA A 77 13.41 -9.06 10.90
CA ALA A 77 14.03 -9.91 9.89
C ALA A 77 13.00 -10.74 9.10
N GLN A 78 12.01 -11.32 9.79
CA GLN A 78 10.94 -12.07 9.11
C GLN A 78 10.06 -11.18 8.24
N CYS A 79 9.66 -10.00 8.73
CA CYS A 79 8.90 -9.03 7.94
C CYS A 79 9.67 -8.61 6.67
N VAL A 80 10.95 -8.26 6.81
CA VAL A 80 11.82 -7.87 5.69
C VAL A 80 11.90 -8.98 4.66
N GLN A 81 12.12 -10.22 5.07
CA GLN A 81 12.16 -11.39 4.17
C GLN A 81 10.81 -11.63 3.47
N ARG A 82 9.69 -11.48 4.20
CA ARG A 82 8.34 -11.64 3.67
C ARG A 82 7.98 -10.57 2.64
N VAL A 83 8.40 -9.32 2.87
CA VAL A 83 8.18 -8.20 1.94
C VAL A 83 9.12 -8.31 0.73
N ALA A 84 10.39 -8.69 0.92
CA ALA A 84 11.35 -8.87 -0.16
C ALA A 84 10.86 -9.89 -1.21
N ARG A 85 10.23 -10.99 -0.78
CA ARG A 85 9.65 -12.03 -1.67
C ARG A 85 8.27 -11.69 -2.24
N SER A 86 7.74 -10.49 -1.99
CA SER A 86 6.41 -10.08 -2.44
C SER A 86 6.46 -9.21 -3.69
N ASP A 87 5.28 -8.98 -4.26
CA ASP A 87 4.99 -8.08 -5.37
C ASP A 87 4.85 -6.60 -4.98
N LEU A 88 5.11 -6.23 -3.72
CA LEU A 88 5.01 -4.84 -3.26
C LEU A 88 6.02 -3.94 -4.01
N ASP A 89 5.56 -2.87 -4.64
CA ASP A 89 6.40 -2.04 -5.49
C ASP A 89 7.37 -1.14 -4.69
N ASN A 90 8.42 -0.65 -5.36
CA ASN A 90 9.46 0.17 -4.72
C ASN A 90 8.94 1.54 -4.25
N ILE A 91 7.88 2.08 -4.86
CA ILE A 91 7.30 3.35 -4.43
C ILE A 91 6.65 3.15 -3.06
N SER A 92 5.87 2.07 -2.90
CA SER A 92 5.27 1.69 -1.62
C SER A 92 6.33 1.48 -0.53
N LEU A 93 7.46 0.85 -0.85
CA LEU A 93 8.58 0.71 0.10
C LEU A 93 9.15 2.08 0.52
N GLU A 94 9.41 2.97 -0.45
CA GLU A 94 9.96 4.31 -0.19
C GLU A 94 8.99 5.21 0.60
N LYS A 95 7.68 5.02 0.44
CA LYS A 95 6.63 5.82 1.09
C LYS A 95 6.28 5.35 2.49
N GLU A 96 6.26 4.04 2.72
CA GLU A 96 5.72 3.48 3.97
C GLU A 96 6.79 3.05 4.97
N LEU A 97 8.04 2.85 4.55
CA LEU A 97 9.08 2.25 5.40
C LEU A 97 10.22 3.23 5.75
N PRO A 98 10.91 3.03 6.89
CA PRO A 98 12.19 3.68 7.16
C PRO A 98 13.19 3.40 6.04
N TYR A 99 14.00 4.40 5.69
CA TYR A 99 14.95 4.34 4.58
C TYR A 99 15.86 3.11 4.66
N GLU A 100 16.41 2.83 5.83
CA GLU A 100 17.33 1.70 6.05
C GLU A 100 16.65 0.35 5.79
N VAL A 101 15.35 0.25 6.10
CA VAL A 101 14.58 -0.98 5.89
C VAL A 101 14.20 -1.13 4.43
N ALA A 102 13.79 -0.04 3.77
CA ALA A 102 13.48 -0.04 2.34
C ALA A 102 14.71 -0.45 1.51
N GLU A 103 15.89 0.11 1.80
CA GLU A 103 17.14 -0.23 1.10
C GLU A 103 17.57 -1.67 1.35
N ASN A 104 17.40 -2.18 2.57
CA ASN A 104 17.65 -3.60 2.88
C ASN A 104 16.75 -4.52 2.02
N ILE A 105 15.45 -4.22 1.95
CA ILE A 105 14.50 -5.00 1.13
C ILE A 105 14.91 -4.97 -0.36
N LYS A 106 15.26 -3.79 -0.89
CA LYS A 106 15.73 -3.65 -2.29
C LYS A 106 16.99 -4.47 -2.55
N SER A 107 17.97 -4.42 -1.64
CA SER A 107 19.21 -5.21 -1.74
C SER A 107 18.93 -6.71 -1.77
N LEU A 108 18.05 -7.20 -0.89
CA LEU A 108 17.66 -8.61 -0.85
C LEU A 108 16.96 -9.07 -2.12
N ARG A 109 16.13 -8.21 -2.73
CA ARG A 109 15.48 -8.50 -4.02
C ARG A 109 16.51 -8.67 -5.13
N HIS A 110 17.51 -7.79 -5.20
CA HIS A 110 18.57 -7.89 -6.21
C HIS A 110 19.43 -9.15 -6.04
N GLN A 111 19.69 -9.57 -4.80
CA GLN A 111 20.45 -10.80 -4.53
C GLN A 111 19.65 -12.08 -4.84
N SER A 112 18.32 -12.00 -4.93
CA SER A 112 17.43 -13.16 -5.09
C SER A 112 16.96 -13.39 -6.52
N GLN A 113 17.26 -12.49 -7.46
CA GLN A 113 16.95 -12.69 -8.87
C GLN A 113 18.07 -13.54 -9.52
N PRO A 114 17.82 -14.81 -9.89
CA PRO A 114 18.71 -15.52 -10.80
C PRO A 114 18.65 -14.84 -12.18
N ASP A 115 19.76 -14.85 -12.91
CA ASP A 115 19.98 -14.24 -14.24
C ASP A 115 19.02 -14.70 -15.38
N ASP A 116 17.90 -15.40 -15.07
CA ASP A 116 17.02 -16.08 -16.01
C ASP A 116 15.51 -15.84 -15.74
N GLU A 117 15.05 -14.59 -15.62
CA GLU A 117 13.62 -14.26 -15.84
C GLU A 117 13.43 -13.50 -17.16
N PRO A 118 12.37 -13.85 -17.93
CA PRO A 118 12.15 -13.29 -19.25
C PRO A 118 11.90 -11.79 -19.11
N VAL A 119 12.59 -11.01 -19.93
CA VAL A 119 12.51 -9.56 -20.09
C VAL A 119 11.07 -9.06 -19.95
N VAL A 120 10.63 -8.76 -18.72
CA VAL A 120 9.58 -7.79 -18.47
C VAL A 120 10.21 -6.48 -18.91
N MET A 121 9.91 -6.12 -20.17
CA MET A 121 10.40 -4.96 -20.92
C MET A 121 11.16 -3.99 -20.01
N ALA A 122 12.49 -4.16 -19.93
CA ALA A 122 13.33 -3.26 -19.15
C ALA A 122 13.00 -1.85 -19.64
N MET A 123 12.21 -1.11 -18.86
CA MET A 123 11.77 0.21 -19.25
C MET A 123 13.03 1.03 -19.47
N ASP A 124 13.07 1.77 -20.58
CA ASP A 124 14.18 2.68 -20.86
C ASP A 124 14.46 3.51 -19.59
N PRO A 125 15.71 3.56 -19.08
CA PRO A 125 16.05 4.37 -17.91
C PRO A 125 15.58 5.83 -18.03
N VAL A 126 15.44 6.34 -19.25
CA VAL A 126 14.85 7.65 -19.54
C VAL A 126 13.35 7.68 -19.22
N HIS A 127 12.60 6.62 -19.55
CA HIS A 127 11.17 6.49 -19.27
C HIS A 127 10.89 6.40 -17.77
N GLU A 128 11.63 5.58 -17.03
CA GLU A 128 11.50 5.50 -15.55
C GLU A 128 11.79 6.86 -14.89
N LYS A 129 12.82 7.56 -15.36
CA LYS A 129 13.14 8.91 -14.87
C LYS A 129 12.01 9.91 -15.13
N ARG A 130 11.29 9.78 -16.26
CA ARG A 130 10.13 10.63 -16.58
C ARG A 130 8.95 10.31 -15.66
N ILE A 131 8.63 9.04 -15.44
CA ILE A 131 7.60 8.61 -14.47
C ILE A 131 7.90 9.21 -13.09
N ARG A 132 9.14 9.06 -12.60
CA ARG A 132 9.55 9.59 -11.29
C ARG A 132 9.43 11.12 -11.19
N ARG A 133 9.56 11.87 -12.30
CA ARG A 133 9.33 13.32 -12.31
C ARG A 133 7.84 13.66 -12.14
N ILE A 134 6.96 12.92 -12.80
CA ILE A 134 5.51 13.08 -12.64
C ILE A 134 5.11 12.79 -11.19
N HIS A 135 5.59 11.69 -10.61
CA HIS A 135 5.34 11.37 -9.20
C HIS A 135 5.85 12.45 -8.24
N LYS A 136 7.04 13.01 -8.49
CA LYS A 136 7.55 14.13 -7.68
C LYS A 136 6.70 15.40 -7.78
N ALA A 137 6.15 15.69 -8.96
CA ALA A 137 5.25 16.83 -9.14
C ALA A 137 3.93 16.61 -8.39
N LEU A 138 3.41 15.38 -8.38
CA LEU A 138 2.24 14.98 -7.59
C LEU A 138 2.51 15.07 -6.08
N ASP A 139 3.72 14.70 -5.63
CA ASP A 139 4.15 14.83 -4.24
C ASP A 139 4.27 16.29 -3.77
N SER A 140 4.53 17.21 -4.70
CA SER A 140 4.63 18.64 -4.41
C SER A 140 3.33 19.40 -4.66
N ASP A 141 2.22 18.68 -4.87
CA ASP A 141 0.89 19.23 -5.20
C ASP A 141 0.90 20.17 -6.44
N ASP A 142 1.83 19.97 -7.37
CA ASP A 142 2.05 20.84 -8.53
C ASP A 142 1.47 20.22 -9.82
N VAL A 143 0.15 20.30 -9.96
CA VAL A 143 -0.58 19.77 -11.13
C VAL A 143 -0.26 20.53 -12.41
N GLU A 144 0.14 21.81 -12.32
CA GLU A 144 0.61 22.56 -13.48
C GLU A 144 1.96 22.02 -13.99
N LEU A 145 2.88 21.66 -13.08
CA LEU A 145 4.10 20.96 -13.47
C LEU A 145 3.80 19.58 -14.07
N VAL A 146 2.79 18.86 -13.57
CA VAL A 146 2.33 17.61 -14.22
C VAL A 146 1.91 17.88 -15.67
N LYS A 147 1.08 18.90 -15.91
CA LYS A 147 0.67 19.30 -17.27
C LYS A 147 1.86 19.67 -18.15
N LEU A 148 2.80 20.45 -17.61
CA LEU A 148 4.02 20.84 -18.33
C LEU A 148 4.84 19.60 -18.72
N LEU A 149 5.08 18.68 -17.77
CA LEU A 149 5.82 17.46 -17.99
C LEU A 149 5.18 16.56 -19.07
N LEU A 150 3.84 16.50 -19.11
CA LEU A 150 3.09 15.78 -20.16
C LEU A 150 3.22 16.48 -21.53
N SER A 151 3.26 17.81 -21.56
CA SER A 151 3.36 18.59 -22.80
C SER A 151 4.77 18.58 -23.42
N GLU A 152 5.81 18.62 -22.59
CA GLU A 152 7.22 18.64 -23.03
C GLU A 152 7.74 17.23 -23.35
N SER A 153 7.22 16.21 -22.66
CA SER A 153 7.67 14.83 -22.82
C SER A 153 6.88 14.12 -23.91
N ALA A 154 7.32 14.20 -25.16
CA ALA A 154 6.78 13.36 -26.23
C ALA A 154 6.84 11.88 -25.81
N GLY A 155 5.68 11.30 -25.48
CA GLY A 155 5.47 9.86 -25.29
C GLY A 155 5.23 9.34 -23.88
N ILE A 156 5.08 10.15 -22.83
CA ILE A 156 4.63 9.65 -21.51
C ILE A 156 3.24 10.20 -21.18
N THR A 157 2.32 9.29 -20.83
CA THR A 157 0.96 9.63 -20.40
C THR A 157 0.81 9.49 -18.89
N LEU A 158 -0.31 9.98 -18.34
CA LEU A 158 -0.66 9.74 -16.94
C LEU A 158 -0.83 8.24 -16.65
N ASP A 159 -1.33 7.48 -17.63
CA ASP A 159 -1.53 6.04 -17.52
C ASP A 159 -0.20 5.29 -17.50
N ASP A 160 0.76 5.66 -18.36
CA ASP A 160 2.12 5.09 -18.35
C ASP A 160 2.81 5.31 -16.99
N ALA A 161 2.56 6.47 -16.36
CA ALA A 161 3.08 6.80 -15.05
C ALA A 161 2.26 6.21 -13.89
N ASN A 162 1.14 5.52 -14.13
CA ASN A 162 0.16 5.16 -13.10
C ASN A 162 -0.15 6.35 -12.17
N ALA A 163 -0.25 7.55 -12.73
CA ALA A 163 -0.32 8.80 -11.98
C ALA A 163 -1.58 8.89 -11.10
N LEU A 164 -2.73 8.39 -11.59
CA LEU A 164 -3.94 8.30 -10.77
C LEU A 164 -3.78 7.30 -9.62
N HIS A 165 -3.11 6.16 -9.83
CA HIS A 165 -2.82 5.22 -8.72
C HIS A 165 -1.91 5.85 -7.68
N TYR A 166 -0.89 6.58 -8.13
CA TYR A 166 0.02 7.29 -7.24
C TYR A 166 -0.72 8.36 -6.42
N ALA A 167 -1.48 9.22 -7.07
CA ALA A 167 -2.27 10.26 -6.40
C ALA A 167 -3.31 9.65 -5.46
N ALA A 168 -3.97 8.57 -5.89
CA ALA A 168 -4.93 7.85 -5.07
C ALA A 168 -4.29 7.17 -3.88
N ALA A 169 -3.00 6.81 -3.90
CA ALA A 169 -2.31 6.20 -2.75
C ALA A 169 -1.67 7.22 -1.81
N TYR A 170 -1.07 8.29 -2.33
CA TYR A 170 -0.11 9.11 -1.57
C TYR A 170 -0.41 10.61 -1.50
N CYS A 171 -1.23 11.15 -2.42
CA CYS A 171 -1.48 12.59 -2.50
C CYS A 171 -2.74 13.01 -1.75
N ASP A 172 -2.89 14.30 -1.49
CA ASP A 172 -4.11 14.91 -0.96
C ASP A 172 -5.31 14.63 -1.90
N PRO A 173 -6.53 14.42 -1.37
CA PRO A 173 -7.74 14.26 -2.18
C PRO A 173 -7.97 15.36 -3.23
N LYS A 174 -7.53 16.60 -2.96
CA LYS A 174 -7.61 17.71 -3.92
C LYS A 174 -6.73 17.50 -5.14
N VAL A 175 -5.47 17.07 -4.93
CA VAL A 175 -4.55 16.78 -6.04
C VAL A 175 -5.11 15.65 -6.91
N LEU A 176 -5.66 14.60 -6.29
CA LEU A 176 -6.33 13.54 -7.05
C LEU A 176 -7.51 14.08 -7.88
N ALA A 177 -8.34 14.95 -7.30
CA ALA A 177 -9.46 15.56 -8.01
C ALA A 177 -8.98 16.40 -9.20
N GLU A 178 -7.95 17.23 -9.02
CA GLU A 178 -7.35 18.02 -10.10
C GLU A 178 -6.78 17.15 -11.22
N VAL A 179 -6.08 16.05 -10.88
CA VAL A 179 -5.55 15.09 -11.87
C VAL A 179 -6.70 14.37 -12.60
N LEU A 180 -7.77 14.01 -11.90
CA LEU A 180 -8.99 13.43 -12.51
C LEU A 180 -9.69 14.42 -13.45
N ASP A 181 -9.67 15.71 -13.13
CA ASP A 181 -10.27 16.77 -13.94
C ASP A 181 -9.49 17.06 -15.24
N LEU A 182 -8.23 16.62 -15.34
CA LEU A 182 -7.50 16.63 -16.61
C LEU A 182 -8.19 15.76 -17.66
N GLY A 183 -8.89 14.69 -17.25
CA GLY A 183 -9.57 13.77 -18.17
C GLY A 183 -8.62 13.00 -19.10
N LEU A 184 -7.33 12.94 -18.75
CA LEU A 184 -6.28 12.32 -19.57
C LEU A 184 -5.90 10.89 -19.14
N ALA A 185 -6.52 10.38 -18.07
CA ALA A 185 -6.16 9.10 -17.46
C ALA A 185 -7.37 8.15 -17.40
N ASN A 186 -7.11 6.87 -17.63
CA ASN A 186 -8.12 5.83 -17.51
C ASN A 186 -8.36 5.46 -16.05
N VAL A 187 -9.52 5.86 -15.52
CA VAL A 187 -9.95 5.58 -14.13
C VAL A 187 -10.10 4.08 -13.82
N ASN A 188 -10.18 3.21 -14.82
CA ASN A 188 -10.29 1.76 -14.63
C ASN A 188 -8.99 1.02 -14.96
N LEU A 189 -7.89 1.74 -15.19
CA LEU A 189 -6.57 1.14 -15.43
C LEU A 189 -6.16 0.27 -14.23
N ARG A 190 -5.62 -0.91 -14.53
CA ARG A 190 -5.03 -1.81 -13.54
C ARG A 190 -3.52 -1.64 -13.51
N ASN A 191 -2.96 -1.40 -12.33
CA ASN A 191 -1.51 -1.36 -12.17
C ASN A 191 -0.89 -2.77 -12.27
N ALA A 192 0.44 -2.89 -12.13
CA ALA A 192 1.16 -4.16 -12.23
C ALA A 192 0.71 -5.24 -11.20
N ARG A 193 0.07 -4.82 -10.10
CA ARG A 193 -0.49 -5.71 -9.06
C ARG A 193 -1.95 -6.07 -9.32
N GLY A 194 -2.52 -5.58 -10.42
CA GLY A 194 -3.91 -5.79 -10.80
C GLY A 194 -4.91 -4.91 -10.03
N TYR A 195 -4.45 -3.83 -9.38
CA TYR A 195 -5.33 -2.89 -8.66
C TYR A 195 -5.79 -1.75 -9.56
N THR A 196 -7.10 -1.43 -9.49
CA THR A 196 -7.63 -0.17 -9.98
C THR A 196 -7.42 0.91 -8.94
N VAL A 197 -7.57 2.18 -9.34
CA VAL A 197 -7.49 3.32 -8.41
C VAL A 197 -8.57 3.28 -7.34
N LEU A 198 -9.72 2.65 -7.61
CA LEU A 198 -10.78 2.46 -6.63
C LEU A 198 -10.40 1.45 -5.53
N HIS A 199 -9.59 0.43 -5.83
CA HIS A 199 -9.03 -0.47 -4.83
C HIS A 199 -8.09 0.28 -3.86
N LEU A 200 -7.22 1.16 -4.40
CA LEU A 200 -6.30 1.96 -3.59
C LEU A 200 -7.05 2.99 -2.72
N ALA A 201 -8.07 3.64 -3.28
CA ALA A 201 -8.96 4.52 -2.55
C ALA A 201 -9.65 3.81 -1.36
N ALA A 202 -10.11 2.57 -1.57
CA ALA A 202 -10.68 1.75 -0.51
C ALA A 202 -9.68 1.45 0.60
N MET A 203 -8.39 1.23 0.26
CA MET A 203 -7.33 1.01 1.24
C MET A 203 -7.07 2.24 2.13
N ARG A 204 -7.16 3.44 1.57
CA ARG A 204 -7.02 4.71 2.32
C ARG A 204 -8.20 5.04 3.23
N LYS A 205 -9.37 4.42 3.00
CA LYS A 205 -10.63 4.74 3.70
C LYS A 205 -11.03 6.21 3.58
N GLU A 206 -10.79 6.83 2.43
CA GLU A 206 -11.10 8.23 2.19
C GLU A 206 -12.36 8.36 1.31
N PRO A 207 -13.55 8.66 1.89
CA PRO A 207 -14.81 8.65 1.14
C PRO A 207 -14.84 9.69 0.02
N SER A 208 -14.20 10.85 0.21
CA SER A 208 -14.17 11.92 -0.78
C SER A 208 -13.51 11.46 -2.09
N VAL A 209 -12.39 10.74 -1.97
CA VAL A 209 -11.66 10.11 -3.08
C VAL A 209 -12.51 9.04 -3.76
N ILE A 210 -13.16 8.16 -2.99
CA ILE A 210 -14.04 7.10 -3.53
C ILE A 210 -15.18 7.71 -4.35
N VAL A 211 -15.85 8.74 -3.83
CA VAL A 211 -16.96 9.43 -4.52
C VAL A 211 -16.47 10.10 -5.80
N ALA A 212 -15.32 10.79 -5.77
CA ALA A 212 -14.75 11.43 -6.95
C ALA A 212 -14.48 10.41 -8.08
N LEU A 213 -13.86 9.27 -7.74
CA LEU A 213 -13.57 8.20 -8.70
C LEU A 213 -14.84 7.59 -9.29
N LEU A 214 -15.86 7.29 -8.47
CA LEU A 214 -17.14 6.75 -8.95
C LEU A 214 -17.86 7.74 -9.86
N THR A 215 -17.82 9.03 -9.53
CA THR A 215 -18.40 10.11 -10.37
C THR A 215 -17.71 10.20 -11.73
N LYS A 216 -16.43 9.87 -11.80
CA LYS A 216 -15.64 9.81 -13.05
C LYS A 216 -15.73 8.45 -13.77
N GLY A 217 -16.61 7.55 -13.33
CA GLY A 217 -16.87 6.28 -14.02
C GLY A 217 -16.00 5.10 -13.57
N ALA A 218 -15.44 5.14 -12.37
CA ALA A 218 -14.77 3.98 -11.80
C ALA A 218 -15.75 2.80 -11.62
N CYS A 219 -15.35 1.61 -12.07
CA CYS A 219 -16.15 0.41 -12.03
C CYS A 219 -16.05 -0.27 -10.65
N ALA A 220 -17.13 -0.20 -9.88
CA ALA A 220 -17.17 -0.75 -8.52
C ALA A 220 -17.16 -2.30 -8.46
N SER A 221 -17.44 -2.98 -9.58
CA SER A 221 -17.46 -4.43 -9.69
C SER A 221 -16.11 -5.05 -10.07
N GLU A 222 -15.10 -4.24 -10.41
CA GLU A 222 -13.75 -4.75 -10.65
C GLU A 222 -13.22 -5.46 -9.41
N THR A 223 -12.39 -6.48 -9.64
CA THR A 223 -11.76 -7.25 -8.56
C THR A 223 -10.25 -7.31 -8.73
N THR A 224 -9.55 -7.31 -7.60
CA THR A 224 -8.13 -7.62 -7.51
C THR A 224 -7.84 -9.06 -7.99
N VAL A 225 -6.56 -9.41 -8.14
CA VAL A 225 -6.14 -10.76 -8.57
C VAL A 225 -6.63 -11.85 -7.59
N ASP A 226 -6.72 -11.52 -6.31
CA ASP A 226 -7.25 -12.37 -5.25
C ASP A 226 -8.77 -12.25 -5.05
N GLY A 227 -9.48 -11.61 -5.98
CA GLY A 227 -10.95 -11.60 -6.04
C GLY A 227 -11.63 -10.60 -5.11
N GLN A 228 -10.92 -9.61 -4.56
CA GLN A 228 -11.51 -8.59 -3.72
C GLN A 228 -12.03 -7.42 -4.56
N SER A 229 -13.28 -7.02 -4.35
CA SER A 229 -13.77 -5.72 -4.82
C SER A 229 -13.37 -4.61 -3.86
N ALA A 230 -13.50 -3.35 -4.29
CA ALA A 230 -13.27 -2.19 -3.43
C ALA A 230 -14.13 -2.21 -2.14
N VAL A 231 -15.37 -2.68 -2.23
CA VAL A 231 -16.27 -2.82 -1.06
C VAL A 231 -15.75 -3.90 -0.10
N THR A 232 -15.28 -5.03 -0.61
CA THR A 232 -14.69 -6.09 0.21
C THR A 232 -13.44 -5.58 0.94
N ILE A 233 -12.56 -4.83 0.26
CA ILE A 233 -11.40 -4.18 0.88
C ILE A 233 -11.84 -3.27 2.03
N CYS A 234 -12.81 -2.36 1.80
CA CYS A 234 -13.35 -1.50 2.86
C CYS A 234 -13.84 -2.32 4.06
N ARG A 235 -14.64 -3.37 3.83
CA ARG A 235 -15.15 -4.23 4.92
C ARG A 235 -14.03 -4.90 5.71
N ARG A 236 -12.97 -5.35 5.04
CA ARG A 236 -11.82 -6.01 5.68
C ARG A 236 -10.95 -5.06 6.50
N LEU A 237 -11.02 -3.76 6.20
CA LEU A 237 -10.30 -2.74 6.94
C LEU A 237 -11.13 -2.09 8.06
N THR A 238 -12.46 -2.14 7.99
CA THR A 238 -13.37 -1.52 8.96
C THR A 238 -13.63 -2.40 10.18
N ARG A 239 -13.50 -1.81 11.38
CA ARG A 239 -13.82 -2.48 12.65
C ARG A 239 -15.34 -2.44 12.89
N PRO A 240 -15.94 -3.44 13.56
CA PRO A 240 -17.36 -3.41 13.90
C PRO A 240 -17.81 -2.13 14.60
N LYS A 241 -16.99 -1.57 15.51
CA LYS A 241 -17.33 -0.32 16.20
C LYS A 241 -17.38 0.93 15.31
N ASP A 242 -16.73 0.88 14.14
CA ASP A 242 -16.68 2.00 13.19
C ASP A 242 -17.70 1.82 12.05
N TYR A 243 -18.52 0.78 12.10
CA TYR A 243 -19.40 0.36 11.00
C TYR A 243 -20.82 0.93 11.07
N ASN A 244 -21.24 1.40 12.25
CA ASN A 244 -22.58 1.92 12.51
C ASN A 244 -22.53 3.41 12.86
#